data_AF-A0A518GZ89-F1
#
_entry.id   AF-A0A518GZ89-F1
#
_cell.length_a   1.000
_cell.length_b   1.000
_cell.length_c   1.000
_cell.angle_alpha   90.00
_cell.angle_beta   90.00
_cell.angle_gamma   90.00
#
_symmetry.space_group_name_H-M   'P 1'
#
loop_
_entity.id
_entity.type
_entity.pdbx_description
1 polymer ?
#
loop_
_entity_poly.entity_id
_entity_poly.type
_entity_poly.pdbx_seq_one_letter_code
_entity_poly.pdbx_strand_id
1 'polypeptide(L)'
;MGRWASEMGEGVPNLLAQAMDRGGGGSGWGWLADPRTAVLFVLGSAVLIGGGRRLLSASKARKAADRLAAPGVSPAEVLDAAGHGRAGLIELFRLLSEGKTPEVREAAGRALAVIWGRDDLIPEEEKAVVARGFDVRWRARRRYPRAMRAPIPIEVRYGLPFLIGGGPGIGPDDLEWSHRIAGAERAALELPSDWKAGVGVASFTLDPADFPGNGPHRLVLKATARTGPRLTSRWEVAPPQAPFSFEFDPRLDADALFTLPDEGKRAALASAIRLDDAMPEDDSALFLDLPGPFVMRDPPAIWLDVPLASDLAHRIELEFEGIPGRFAAGRVVFSGQDQAPGVVEIPIGPVDGLPPDAFDRPGEHRLRAVLVPDADLGWADPDVRSLWPEPIETDWMPVRLIRR
;
A
#
# COMPACT_ATOMS: atom_id res chain seq x y z
N MET A 1 -28.30 20.91 -75.16
CA MET A 1 -27.66 20.34 -76.37
C MET A 1 -26.88 19.12 -75.91
N GLY A 2 -27.07 17.89 -76.35
CA GLY A 2 -28.01 17.18 -77.23
C GLY A 2 -27.88 15.69 -76.84
N ARG A 3 -28.95 14.89 -76.85
CA ARG A 3 -29.27 13.88 -77.89
C ARG A 3 -27.99 13.20 -78.41
N TRP A 4 -27.81 11.88 -78.39
CA TRP A 4 -28.62 10.77 -78.95
C TRP A 4 -28.30 9.50 -78.13
N ALA A 5 -29.22 8.67 -77.66
CA ALA A 5 -30.26 7.88 -78.33
C ALA A 5 -29.73 6.71 -79.20
N SER A 6 -30.17 5.51 -78.79
CA SER A 6 -30.45 4.27 -79.54
C SER A 6 -29.31 3.49 -80.20
N GLU A 7 -29.10 2.25 -79.74
CA GLU A 7 -29.43 1.00 -80.46
C GLU A 7 -29.26 -0.18 -79.47
N MET A 8 -30.35 -0.90 -79.16
CA MET A 8 -30.67 -2.25 -79.67
C MET A 8 -29.58 -3.30 -79.36
N GLY A 9 -29.86 -4.44 -78.72
CA GLY A 9 -31.13 -5.02 -78.33
C GLY A 9 -30.94 -6.35 -77.59
N GLU A 10 -32.10 -6.93 -77.27
CA GLU A 10 -32.45 -8.34 -77.10
C GLU A 10 -31.51 -9.32 -76.37
N GLY A 11 -32.08 -9.96 -75.36
CA GLY A 11 -31.80 -11.37 -75.09
C GLY A 11 -30.96 -11.67 -73.86
N VAL A 12 -31.51 -11.47 -72.66
CA VAL A 12 -31.12 -12.30 -71.51
C VAL A 12 -32.37 -12.95 -70.93
N PRO A 13 -32.54 -14.28 -71.09
CA PRO A 13 -33.68 -14.99 -70.59
C PRO A 13 -33.71 -14.98 -69.07
N ASN A 14 -34.93 -14.81 -68.60
CA ASN A 14 -35.45 -14.83 -67.24
C ASN A 14 -35.02 -16.09 -66.45
N LEU A 15 -33.78 -16.11 -65.95
CA LEU A 15 -33.25 -17.15 -65.05
C LEU A 15 -33.94 -17.16 -63.67
N LEU A 16 -34.68 -16.11 -63.33
CA LEU A 16 -35.49 -16.03 -62.10
C LEU A 16 -36.88 -16.67 -62.25
N ALA A 17 -37.39 -16.84 -63.47
CA ALA A 17 -38.69 -17.50 -63.70
C ALA A 17 -38.61 -19.01 -63.92
N GLN A 18 -37.44 -19.58 -64.23
CA GLN A 18 -37.27 -21.04 -64.34
C GLN A 18 -36.90 -21.74 -63.02
N ALA A 19 -36.66 -20.99 -61.93
CA ALA A 19 -36.40 -21.57 -60.61
C ALA A 19 -37.68 -21.83 -59.79
N MET A 20 -38.85 -21.36 -60.25
CA MET A 20 -40.12 -21.50 -59.51
C MET A 20 -41.05 -22.62 -60.01
N ASP A 21 -40.74 -23.29 -61.11
CA ASP A 21 -41.65 -24.30 -61.70
C ASP A 21 -40.99 -25.67 -61.88
N ARG A 22 -40.42 -26.18 -60.79
CA ARG A 22 -40.24 -27.62 -60.55
C ARG A 22 -40.76 -27.96 -59.17
N GLY A 23 -42.07 -28.19 -59.09
CA GLY A 23 -42.66 -28.91 -57.98
C GLY A 23 -42.12 -30.34 -57.92
N GLY A 24 -41.70 -30.76 -56.73
CA GLY A 24 -41.39 -32.16 -56.46
C GLY A 24 -40.36 -32.37 -55.36
N GLY A 25 -40.75 -32.15 -54.10
CA GLY A 25 -40.04 -32.72 -52.94
C GLY A 25 -39.87 -31.79 -51.75
N GLY A 26 -40.67 -32.01 -50.71
CA GLY A 26 -40.36 -31.56 -49.35
C GLY A 26 -41.02 -30.26 -48.90
N SER A 27 -42.35 -30.23 -48.85
CA SER A 27 -43.11 -29.24 -48.06
C SER A 27 -42.84 -29.41 -46.55
N GLY A 28 -41.71 -28.89 -46.06
CA GLY A 28 -41.33 -28.97 -44.65
C GLY A 28 -41.79 -27.81 -43.77
N TRP A 29 -42.26 -26.69 -44.36
CA TRP A 29 -42.44 -25.41 -43.64
C TRP A 29 -43.83 -24.77 -43.77
N GLY A 30 -44.77 -25.38 -44.51
CA GLY A 30 -46.13 -24.85 -44.69
C GLY A 30 -46.99 -24.77 -43.43
N TRP A 31 -46.58 -25.44 -42.35
CA TRP A 31 -47.25 -25.43 -41.04
C TRP A 31 -46.98 -24.14 -40.22
N LEU A 32 -45.95 -23.35 -40.59
CA LEU A 32 -45.62 -22.06 -39.95
C LEU A 32 -46.46 -20.88 -40.45
N ALA A 33 -47.31 -21.09 -41.47
CA ALA A 33 -48.25 -20.07 -41.94
C ALA A 33 -49.45 -19.85 -41.00
N ASP A 34 -49.69 -20.79 -40.07
CA ASP A 34 -50.68 -20.63 -39.01
C ASP A 34 -50.07 -19.79 -37.86
N PRO A 35 -50.63 -18.62 -37.53
CA PRO A 35 -50.10 -17.73 -36.50
C PRO A 35 -49.98 -18.38 -35.12
N ARG A 36 -50.83 -19.37 -34.79
CA ARG A 36 -50.74 -20.11 -33.52
C ARG A 36 -49.49 -20.98 -33.47
N THR A 37 -49.14 -21.56 -34.61
CA THR A 37 -48.04 -22.49 -34.76
C THR A 37 -46.70 -21.77 -34.88
N ALA A 38 -46.68 -20.59 -35.52
CA ALA A 38 -45.55 -19.67 -35.51
C ALA A 38 -45.21 -19.18 -34.08
N VAL A 39 -46.22 -18.79 -33.29
CA VAL A 39 -46.02 -18.39 -31.88
C VAL A 39 -45.45 -19.55 -31.05
N LEU A 40 -45.97 -20.77 -31.21
CA LEU A 40 -45.45 -21.95 -30.53
C LEU A 40 -44.00 -22.27 -30.94
N PHE A 41 -43.64 -22.09 -32.20
CA PHE A 41 -42.28 -22.29 -32.67
C PHE A 41 -41.32 -21.23 -32.11
N VAL A 42 -41.74 -19.97 -32.04
CA VAL A 42 -40.95 -18.88 -31.43
C VAL A 42 -40.78 -19.11 -29.93
N LEU A 43 -41.84 -19.48 -29.21
CA LEU A 43 -41.79 -19.82 -27.79
C LEU A 43 -40.92 -21.06 -27.54
N GLY A 44 -41.10 -22.12 -28.34
CA GLY A 44 -40.29 -23.33 -28.27
C GLY A 44 -38.81 -23.04 -28.54
N SER A 45 -38.51 -22.21 -29.54
CA SER A 45 -37.15 -21.76 -29.85
C SER A 45 -36.56 -20.89 -28.74
N ALA A 46 -37.34 -19.97 -28.16
CA ALA A 46 -36.90 -19.15 -27.03
C ALA A 46 -36.60 -20.01 -25.78
N VAL A 47 -37.44 -21.02 -25.50
CA VAL A 47 -37.22 -21.97 -24.40
C VAL A 47 -36.02 -22.88 -24.67
N LEU A 48 -35.85 -23.39 -25.90
CA LEU A 48 -34.70 -24.24 -26.25
C LEU A 48 -33.38 -23.46 -26.25
N ILE A 49 -33.37 -22.24 -26.80
CA ILE A 49 -32.20 -21.37 -26.81
C ILE A 49 -31.89 -20.90 -25.39
N GLY A 50 -32.89 -20.45 -24.64
CA GLY A 50 -32.72 -20.02 -23.24
C GLY A 50 -32.30 -21.17 -22.31
N GLY A 51 -32.97 -22.31 -22.40
CA GLY A 51 -32.68 -23.52 -21.64
C GLY A 51 -31.33 -24.12 -22.01
N GLY A 52 -31.01 -24.20 -23.30
CA GLY A 52 -29.71 -24.66 -23.79
C GLY A 52 -28.55 -23.79 -23.32
N ARG A 53 -28.69 -22.45 -23.40
CA ARG A 53 -27.67 -21.51 -22.88
C ARG A 53 -27.46 -21.67 -21.38
N ARG A 54 -28.54 -21.88 -20.61
CA ARG A 54 -28.46 -22.11 -19.15
C ARG A 54 -27.78 -23.43 -18.80
N LEU A 55 -28.01 -24.50 -19.57
CA LEU A 55 -27.34 -25.78 -19.37
C LEU A 55 -25.86 -25.70 -19.72
N LEU A 56 -25.51 -25.01 -20.82
CA LEU A 56 -24.12 -24.78 -21.20
C LEU A 56 -23.37 -23.92 -20.17
N SER A 57 -23.99 -22.86 -19.65
CA SER A 57 -23.38 -22.03 -18.61
C SER A 57 -23.18 -22.81 -17.31
N ALA A 58 -24.17 -23.63 -16.91
CA ALA A 58 -24.05 -24.51 -15.75
C ALA A 58 -22.94 -25.56 -15.92
N SER A 59 -22.81 -26.15 -17.12
CA SER A 59 -21.72 -27.09 -17.43
C SER A 59 -20.35 -26.42 -17.36
N LYS A 60 -20.20 -25.22 -17.93
CA LYS A 60 -18.95 -24.44 -17.84
C LYS A 60 -18.61 -24.09 -16.40
N ALA A 61 -19.61 -23.66 -15.63
CA ALA A 61 -19.44 -23.29 -14.23
C ALA A 61 -18.99 -24.49 -13.36
N ARG A 62 -19.56 -25.68 -13.59
CA ARG A 62 -19.11 -26.92 -12.93
C ARG A 62 -17.66 -27.26 -13.31
N LYS A 63 -17.32 -27.23 -14.59
CA LYS A 63 -15.94 -27.47 -15.06
C LYS A 63 -14.94 -26.50 -14.43
N ALA A 64 -15.31 -25.24 -14.28
CA ALA A 64 -14.47 -24.24 -13.61
C ALA A 64 -14.30 -24.56 -12.12
N ALA A 65 -15.37 -24.93 -11.41
CA ALA A 65 -15.29 -25.36 -10.01
C ALA A 65 -14.42 -26.63 -9.84
N ASP A 66 -14.61 -27.64 -10.69
CA ASP A 66 -13.80 -28.85 -10.70
C ASP A 66 -12.31 -28.53 -10.96
N ARG A 67 -12.04 -27.52 -11.79
CA ARG A 67 -10.67 -27.06 -12.05
C ARG A 67 -10.03 -26.43 -10.82
N LEU A 68 -10.77 -25.66 -10.02
CA LEU A 68 -10.26 -25.07 -8.77
C LEU A 68 -9.91 -26.13 -7.71
N ALA A 69 -10.60 -27.28 -7.73
CA ALA A 69 -10.31 -28.40 -6.85
C ALA A 69 -9.05 -29.18 -7.27
N ALA A 70 -8.56 -29.01 -8.50
CA ALA A 70 -7.39 -29.72 -9.00
C ALA A 70 -6.08 -29.23 -8.35
N PRO A 71 -5.08 -30.10 -8.17
CA PRO A 71 -3.76 -29.69 -7.72
C PRO A 71 -3.07 -28.82 -8.78
N GLY A 72 -2.31 -27.81 -8.33
CA GLY A 72 -1.50 -26.97 -9.20
C GLY A 72 -2.31 -25.95 -10.02
N VAL A 73 -3.46 -25.50 -9.51
CA VAL A 73 -4.21 -24.39 -10.11
C VAL A 73 -3.37 -23.11 -10.12
N SER A 74 -3.36 -22.43 -11.26
CA SER A 74 -2.64 -21.16 -11.42
C SER A 74 -3.45 -19.97 -10.88
N PRO A 75 -2.80 -18.87 -10.46
CA PRO A 75 -3.50 -17.66 -10.01
C PRO A 75 -4.49 -17.09 -11.05
N ALA A 76 -4.15 -17.17 -12.35
CA ALA A 76 -5.02 -16.70 -13.43
C ALA A 76 -6.32 -17.53 -13.52
N GLU A 77 -6.22 -18.86 -13.45
CA GLU A 77 -7.38 -19.75 -13.45
C GLU A 77 -8.30 -19.52 -12.24
N VAL A 78 -7.72 -19.15 -11.09
CA VAL A 78 -8.48 -18.79 -9.88
C VAL A 78 -9.26 -17.49 -10.08
N LEU A 79 -8.63 -16.46 -10.67
CA LEU A 79 -9.29 -15.19 -10.98
C LEU A 79 -10.43 -15.36 -12.00
N ASP A 80 -10.20 -16.14 -13.05
CA ASP A 80 -11.19 -16.39 -14.11
C ASP A 80 -12.48 -17.03 -13.55
N ALA A 81 -12.38 -17.79 -12.46
CA ALA A 81 -13.53 -18.42 -11.83
C ALA A 81 -14.56 -17.42 -11.29
N ALA A 82 -14.17 -16.16 -11.02
CA ALA A 82 -15.11 -15.10 -10.67
C ALA A 82 -16.15 -14.84 -11.78
N GLY A 83 -15.84 -15.17 -13.05
CA GLY A 83 -16.78 -15.10 -14.17
C GLY A 83 -17.96 -16.08 -14.06
N HIS A 84 -17.87 -17.07 -13.16
CA HIS A 84 -18.90 -18.09 -12.95
C HIS A 84 -19.74 -17.88 -11.68
N GLY A 85 -19.60 -16.71 -11.03
CA GLY A 85 -20.37 -16.33 -9.85
C GLY A 85 -20.21 -17.33 -8.71
N ARG A 86 -21.34 -17.75 -8.12
CA ARG A 86 -21.38 -18.62 -6.94
C ARG A 86 -20.90 -20.06 -7.15
N ALA A 87 -20.68 -20.50 -8.39
CA ALA A 87 -20.41 -21.92 -8.69
C ALA A 87 -19.10 -22.45 -8.09
N GLY A 88 -18.06 -21.61 -7.99
CA GLY A 88 -16.75 -21.96 -7.43
C GLY A 88 -16.54 -21.56 -5.97
N LEU A 89 -17.58 -21.06 -5.29
CA LEU A 89 -17.43 -20.33 -4.03
C LEU A 89 -16.72 -21.13 -2.93
N ILE A 90 -17.08 -22.41 -2.76
CA ILE A 90 -16.47 -23.29 -1.76
C ILE A 90 -14.97 -23.42 -2.01
N GLU A 91 -14.57 -23.67 -3.25
CA GLU A 91 -13.16 -23.81 -3.62
C GLU A 91 -12.40 -22.50 -3.50
N LEU A 92 -13.02 -21.35 -3.81
CA LEU A 92 -12.41 -20.04 -3.60
C LEU A 92 -12.15 -19.77 -2.11
N PHE A 93 -13.10 -20.08 -1.23
CA PHE A 93 -12.88 -19.96 0.21
C PHE A 93 -11.82 -20.93 0.75
N ARG A 94 -11.75 -22.16 0.20
CA ARG A 94 -10.69 -23.10 0.52
C ARG A 94 -9.34 -22.57 0.07
N LEU A 95 -9.23 -22.10 -1.17
CA LEU A 95 -8.00 -21.55 -1.73
C LEU A 95 -7.56 -20.27 -1.03
N LEU A 96 -8.46 -19.42 -0.56
CA LEU A 96 -8.14 -18.24 0.24
C LEU A 96 -7.43 -18.63 1.55
N SER A 97 -7.90 -19.67 2.23
CA SER A 97 -7.36 -20.11 3.52
C SER A 97 -6.16 -21.06 3.39
N GLU A 98 -6.20 -21.99 2.44
CA GLU A 98 -5.31 -23.16 2.36
C GLU A 98 -4.49 -23.19 1.05
N GLY A 99 -4.61 -22.17 0.21
CA GLY A 99 -3.84 -22.05 -1.03
C GLY A 99 -2.34 -22.17 -0.75
N LYS A 100 -1.66 -23.04 -1.50
CA LYS A 100 -0.25 -23.38 -1.27
C LYS A 100 0.69 -22.18 -1.38
N THR A 101 0.42 -21.26 -2.31
CA THR A 101 1.24 -20.08 -2.53
C THR A 101 0.48 -18.80 -2.17
N PRO A 102 1.17 -17.73 -1.73
CA PRO A 102 0.54 -16.43 -1.46
C PRO A 102 -0.25 -15.90 -2.65
N GLU A 103 0.26 -16.08 -3.88
CA GLU A 103 -0.35 -15.57 -5.10
C GLU A 103 -1.70 -16.24 -5.40
N VAL A 104 -1.81 -17.54 -5.09
CA VAL A 104 -3.07 -18.29 -5.22
C VAL A 104 -4.09 -17.83 -4.18
N ARG A 105 -3.67 -17.60 -2.92
CA ARG A 105 -4.56 -17.07 -1.88
C ARG A 105 -5.06 -15.67 -2.23
N GLU A 106 -4.18 -14.82 -2.72
CA GLU A 106 -4.50 -13.46 -3.15
C GLU A 106 -5.43 -13.45 -4.37
N ALA A 107 -5.19 -14.33 -5.36
CA ALA A 107 -6.09 -14.53 -6.49
C ALA A 107 -7.49 -14.99 -6.05
N ALA A 108 -7.57 -15.90 -5.09
CA ALA A 108 -8.86 -16.34 -4.54
C ALA A 108 -9.59 -15.20 -3.81
N GLY A 109 -8.87 -14.40 -3.01
CA GLY A 109 -9.42 -13.21 -2.36
C GLY A 109 -9.95 -12.18 -3.37
N ARG A 110 -9.19 -11.90 -4.43
CA ARG A 110 -9.63 -11.04 -5.55
C ARG A 110 -10.88 -11.58 -6.25
N ALA A 111 -10.91 -12.89 -6.55
CA ALA A 111 -12.08 -13.51 -7.17
C ALA A 111 -13.33 -13.37 -6.28
N LEU A 112 -13.18 -13.57 -4.97
CA LEU A 112 -14.25 -13.36 -4.00
C LEU A 112 -14.68 -11.88 -3.92
N ALA A 113 -13.76 -10.92 -4.00
CA ALA A 113 -14.09 -9.50 -4.04
C ALA A 113 -14.89 -9.11 -5.30
N VAL A 114 -14.62 -9.74 -6.45
CA VAL A 114 -15.41 -9.57 -7.68
C VAL A 114 -16.83 -10.13 -7.51
N ILE A 115 -16.96 -11.32 -6.92
CA ILE A 115 -18.27 -11.94 -6.65
C ILE A 115 -19.06 -11.08 -5.65
N TRP A 116 -18.39 -10.58 -4.60
CA TRP A 116 -18.99 -9.67 -3.63
C TRP A 116 -19.49 -8.38 -4.29
N GLY A 117 -18.68 -7.74 -5.13
CA GLY A 117 -19.10 -6.51 -5.83
C GLY A 117 -20.25 -6.68 -6.83
N ARG A 118 -20.67 -7.93 -7.10
CA ARG A 118 -21.86 -8.25 -7.89
C ARG A 118 -23.08 -8.60 -7.03
N ASP A 119 -23.01 -8.39 -5.72
CA ASP A 119 -24.01 -8.80 -4.73
C ASP A 119 -24.33 -10.31 -4.76
N ASP A 120 -23.35 -11.12 -5.21
CA ASP A 120 -23.48 -12.58 -5.29
C ASP A 120 -23.01 -13.27 -3.99
N LEU A 121 -22.67 -12.54 -2.92
CA LEU A 121 -22.37 -13.08 -1.58
C LEU A 121 -23.46 -12.71 -0.58
N ILE A 122 -23.71 -13.60 0.39
CA ILE A 122 -24.54 -13.28 1.56
C ILE A 122 -23.68 -12.70 2.70
N PRO A 123 -24.25 -11.97 3.67
CA PRO A 123 -23.48 -11.33 4.76
C PRO A 123 -22.51 -12.27 5.51
N GLU A 124 -22.87 -13.53 5.73
CA GLU A 124 -22.03 -14.52 6.38
C GLU A 124 -20.81 -14.91 5.53
N GLU A 125 -20.97 -14.96 4.20
CA GLU A 125 -19.89 -15.21 3.25
C GLU A 125 -18.98 -13.98 3.17
N GLU A 126 -19.55 -12.77 3.14
CA GLU A 126 -18.79 -11.51 3.17
C GLU A 126 -17.92 -11.41 4.44
N LYS A 127 -18.50 -11.68 5.61
CA LYS A 127 -17.76 -11.77 6.88
C LYS A 127 -16.66 -12.83 6.83
N ALA A 128 -16.92 -13.98 6.19
CA ALA A 128 -15.93 -15.03 6.03
C ALA A 128 -14.77 -14.61 5.12
N VAL A 129 -15.02 -13.81 4.07
CA VAL A 129 -13.95 -13.20 3.25
C VAL A 129 -13.07 -12.35 4.14
N VAL A 130 -13.66 -11.50 4.98
CA VAL A 130 -12.91 -10.64 5.89
C VAL A 130 -12.11 -11.46 6.90
N ALA A 131 -12.75 -12.39 7.61
CA ALA A 131 -12.10 -13.16 8.67
C ALA A 131 -10.95 -14.06 8.15
N ARG A 132 -11.08 -14.64 6.96
CA ARG A 132 -10.08 -15.53 6.36
C ARG A 132 -8.99 -14.79 5.59
N GLY A 133 -9.37 -13.65 5.01
CA GLY A 133 -8.49 -12.81 4.20
C GLY A 133 -7.71 -11.76 4.99
N PHE A 134 -8.00 -11.62 6.29
CA PHE A 134 -7.38 -10.62 7.15
C PHE A 134 -5.88 -10.86 7.30
N ASP A 135 -5.09 -9.86 6.89
CA ASP A 135 -3.64 -9.84 7.06
C ASP A 135 -3.25 -8.71 8.00
N VAL A 136 -2.18 -8.93 8.78
CA VAL A 136 -1.62 -7.95 9.71
C VAL A 136 -0.11 -7.96 9.59
N ARG A 137 0.48 -6.78 9.40
CA ARG A 137 1.93 -6.58 9.31
C ARG A 137 2.36 -5.56 10.34
N TRP A 138 3.13 -6.04 11.31
CA TRP A 138 3.79 -5.22 12.32
C TRP A 138 5.15 -4.77 11.81
N ARG A 139 5.41 -3.46 11.88
CA ARG A 139 6.72 -2.86 11.63
C ARG A 139 7.30 -2.44 12.99
N ALA A 140 8.09 -3.35 13.55
CA ALA A 140 8.76 -3.21 14.84
C ALA A 140 9.81 -4.32 15.00
N ARG A 141 10.78 -4.11 15.89
CA ARG A 141 11.75 -5.16 16.27
C ARG A 141 11.15 -6.06 17.34
N ARG A 142 11.58 -7.32 17.35
CA ARG A 142 11.19 -8.27 18.42
C ARG A 142 12.08 -8.15 19.67
N ARG A 143 13.22 -7.48 19.56
CA ARG A 143 14.22 -7.35 20.62
C ARG A 143 14.77 -5.94 20.62
N TYR A 144 14.86 -5.37 21.83
CA TYR A 144 15.42 -4.06 22.09
C TYR A 144 16.44 -4.14 23.24
N PRO A 145 17.49 -3.32 23.25
CA PRO A 145 18.37 -3.18 24.41
C PRO A 145 17.58 -2.72 25.63
N ARG A 146 17.83 -3.32 26.79
CA ARG A 146 17.18 -2.86 28.04
C ARG A 146 17.57 -1.44 28.43
N ALA A 147 18.76 -1.00 28.04
CA ALA A 147 19.28 0.32 28.35
C ALA A 147 18.67 1.45 27.51
N MET A 148 17.95 1.11 26.43
CA MET A 148 17.34 2.06 25.49
C MET A 148 16.31 2.94 26.20
N ARG A 149 16.32 4.24 25.87
CA ARG A 149 15.42 5.25 26.46
C ARG A 149 14.56 5.94 25.43
N ALA A 150 14.99 5.95 24.17
CA ALA A 150 14.20 6.56 23.12
C ALA A 150 12.80 5.90 22.99
N PRO A 151 11.77 6.70 22.70
CA PRO A 151 10.46 6.16 22.36
C PRO A 151 10.53 5.30 21.09
N ILE A 152 9.81 4.17 21.09
CA ILE A 152 9.80 3.20 20.01
C ILE A 152 8.54 3.43 19.15
N PRO A 153 8.68 3.92 17.90
CA PRO A 153 7.57 3.99 16.98
C PRO A 153 7.17 2.58 16.53
N ILE A 154 5.89 2.28 16.61
CA ILE A 154 5.29 1.03 16.13
C ILE A 154 4.26 1.39 15.07
N GLU A 155 4.36 0.75 13.92
CA GLU A 155 3.33 0.80 12.88
C GLU A 155 2.75 -0.60 12.69
N VAL A 156 1.43 -0.68 12.57
CA VAL A 156 0.74 -1.89 12.16
C VAL A 156 -0.21 -1.59 11.01
N ARG A 157 0.01 -2.27 9.90
CA ARG A 157 -0.87 -2.24 8.72
C ARG A 157 -1.72 -3.50 8.72
N TYR A 158 -3.01 -3.35 8.51
CA TYR A 158 -3.95 -4.47 8.57
C TYR A 158 -5.13 -4.28 7.61
N GLY A 159 -5.76 -5.38 7.21
CA GLY A 159 -6.92 -5.36 6.32
C GLY A 159 -6.90 -6.52 5.34
N LEU A 160 -7.38 -6.28 4.13
CA LEU A 160 -7.45 -7.28 3.07
C LEU A 160 -6.50 -6.90 1.92
N PRO A 161 -5.26 -7.43 1.90
CA PRO A 161 -4.23 -6.97 0.98
C PRO A 161 -4.53 -7.26 -0.50
N PHE A 162 -5.48 -8.18 -0.78
CA PHE A 162 -5.92 -8.51 -2.12
C PHE A 162 -6.95 -7.51 -2.70
N LEU A 163 -7.46 -6.56 -1.92
CA LEU A 163 -8.36 -5.52 -2.44
C LEU A 163 -7.55 -4.45 -3.18
N ILE A 164 -7.96 -4.13 -4.40
CA ILE A 164 -7.25 -3.19 -5.28
C ILE A 164 -8.15 -1.98 -5.55
N GLY A 165 -7.65 -0.78 -5.30
CA GLY A 165 -8.36 0.46 -5.62
C GLY A 165 -8.64 0.58 -7.12
N GLY A 166 -9.90 0.86 -7.49
CA GLY A 166 -10.32 0.97 -8.90
C GLY A 166 -10.29 -0.35 -9.69
N GLY A 167 -10.05 -1.49 -9.04
CA GLY A 167 -10.11 -2.82 -9.64
C GLY A 167 -11.55 -3.35 -9.80
N PRO A 168 -11.72 -4.53 -10.43
CA PRO A 168 -13.02 -5.18 -10.51
C PRO A 168 -13.45 -5.71 -9.12
N GLY A 169 -14.70 -5.48 -8.73
CA GLY A 169 -15.25 -5.91 -7.44
C GLY A 169 -15.31 -4.79 -6.40
N ILE A 170 -15.36 -5.17 -5.12
CA ILE A 170 -15.23 -4.21 -4.03
C ILE A 170 -13.77 -3.76 -3.87
N GLY A 171 -13.56 -2.51 -3.47
CA GLY A 171 -12.25 -1.93 -3.21
C GLY A 171 -11.95 -1.78 -1.70
N PRO A 172 -10.74 -1.32 -1.34
CA PRO A 172 -10.38 -1.06 0.05
C PRO A 172 -11.35 -0.08 0.74
N ASP A 173 -11.79 0.95 0.02
CA ASP A 173 -12.67 2.01 0.55
C ASP A 173 -14.14 1.57 0.68
N ASP A 174 -14.46 0.32 0.35
CA ASP A 174 -15.78 -0.28 0.60
C ASP A 174 -15.88 -0.89 2.00
N LEU A 175 -14.77 -0.98 2.73
CA LEU A 175 -14.72 -1.44 4.12
C LEU A 175 -14.20 -0.32 5.01
N GLU A 176 -14.79 -0.24 6.20
CA GLU A 176 -14.35 0.64 7.27
C GLU A 176 -13.80 -0.18 8.43
N TRP A 177 -12.73 0.34 9.04
CA TRP A 177 -12.02 -0.32 10.13
C TRP A 177 -11.97 0.58 11.36
N SER A 178 -12.16 -0.03 12.52
CA SER A 178 -11.80 0.50 13.83
C SER A 178 -10.81 -0.46 14.48
N HIS A 179 -9.92 0.04 15.31
CA HIS A 179 -8.92 -0.77 16.00
C HIS A 179 -8.67 -0.29 17.42
N ARG A 180 -8.13 -1.18 18.23
CA ARG A 180 -7.42 -0.84 19.47
C ARG A 180 -6.21 -1.74 19.64
N ILE A 181 -5.23 -1.26 20.38
CA ILE A 181 -4.01 -2.00 20.71
C ILE A 181 -4.06 -2.35 22.19
N ALA A 182 -4.26 -3.63 22.46
CA ALA A 182 -4.23 -4.13 23.83
C ALA A 182 -2.81 -4.51 24.27
N GLY A 183 -2.49 -4.35 25.56
CA GLY A 183 -1.21 -4.71 26.16
C GLY A 183 -0.12 -3.65 26.01
N ALA A 184 -0.50 -2.42 25.62
CA ALA A 184 0.43 -1.30 25.48
C ALA A 184 0.63 -0.50 26.79
N GLU A 185 0.00 -0.91 27.89
CA GLU A 185 0.01 -0.25 29.21
C GLU A 185 -0.45 1.23 29.18
N ARG A 186 -1.10 1.66 28.09
CA ARG A 186 -1.60 3.02 27.88
C ARG A 186 -3.09 3.01 27.58
N ALA A 187 -3.87 3.67 28.43
CA ALA A 187 -5.33 3.72 28.31
C ALA A 187 -5.83 4.24 26.95
N ALA A 188 -5.14 5.22 26.36
CA ALA A 188 -5.53 5.80 25.07
C ALA A 188 -5.46 4.78 23.91
N LEU A 189 -4.54 3.81 23.98
CA LEU A 189 -4.38 2.79 22.93
C LEU A 189 -5.35 1.61 23.11
N GLU A 190 -5.90 1.44 24.31
CA GLU A 190 -6.88 0.40 24.66
C GLU A 190 -8.33 0.76 24.24
N LEU A 191 -8.56 2.01 23.83
CA LEU A 191 -9.84 2.49 23.31
C LEU A 191 -9.95 2.25 21.80
N PRO A 192 -11.15 1.92 21.28
CA PRO A 192 -11.38 1.84 19.85
C PRO A 192 -11.13 3.20 19.16
N SER A 193 -10.42 3.17 18.05
CA SER A 193 -10.24 4.31 17.16
C SER A 193 -11.51 4.60 16.36
N ASP A 194 -11.58 5.81 15.81
CA ASP A 194 -12.62 6.19 14.86
C ASP A 194 -12.61 5.26 13.64
N TRP A 195 -13.79 5.04 13.07
CA TRP A 195 -13.96 4.28 11.85
C TRP A 195 -13.32 4.99 10.67
N LYS A 196 -12.45 4.30 9.93
CA LYS A 196 -11.80 4.81 8.72
C LYS A 196 -11.97 3.84 7.56
N ALA A 197 -12.34 4.36 6.41
CA ALA A 197 -12.37 3.60 5.17
C ALA A 197 -10.96 3.26 4.66
N GLY A 198 -10.82 2.18 3.91
CA GLY A 198 -9.57 1.81 3.26
C GLY A 198 -8.74 0.78 4.05
N VAL A 199 -7.42 0.80 3.85
CA VAL A 199 -6.50 -0.07 4.59
C VAL A 199 -6.35 0.46 6.02
N GLY A 200 -6.45 -0.44 7.00
CA GLY A 200 -6.21 -0.11 8.39
C GLY A 200 -4.73 0.18 8.66
N VAL A 201 -4.45 1.32 9.26
CA VAL A 201 -3.12 1.70 9.74
C VAL A 201 -3.25 2.22 11.17
N ALA A 202 -2.50 1.63 12.08
CA ALA A 202 -2.29 2.19 13.41
C ALA A 202 -0.81 2.54 13.58
N SER A 203 -0.56 3.78 13.97
CA SER A 203 0.78 4.28 14.30
C SER A 203 0.73 4.83 15.72
N PHE A 204 1.64 4.36 16.56
CA PHE A 204 1.73 4.76 17.96
C PHE A 204 3.16 4.60 18.46
N THR A 205 3.41 5.10 19.67
CA THR A 205 4.73 5.06 20.27
C THR A 205 4.67 4.36 21.62
N LEU A 206 5.60 3.43 21.84
CA LEU A 206 5.84 2.84 23.14
C LEU A 206 6.95 3.60 23.85
N ASP A 207 6.79 3.83 25.15
CA ASP A 207 7.89 4.25 26.00
C ASP A 207 8.48 3.01 26.68
N PRO A 208 9.80 2.74 26.56
CA PRO A 208 10.45 1.64 27.27
C PRO A 208 10.15 1.62 28.78
N ALA A 209 9.91 2.79 29.40
CA ALA A 209 9.59 2.90 30.82
C ALA A 209 8.23 2.27 31.20
N ASP A 210 7.29 2.16 30.26
CA ASP A 210 5.97 1.53 30.48
C ASP A 210 6.11 0.00 30.70
N PHE A 211 7.27 -0.57 30.37
CA PHE A 211 7.55 -2.00 30.44
C PHE A 211 8.71 -2.27 31.43
N PRO A 212 8.46 -2.33 32.75
CA PRO A 212 9.52 -2.46 33.75
C PRO A 212 10.21 -3.84 33.76
N GLY A 213 9.58 -4.86 33.19
CA GLY A 213 10.17 -6.20 33.01
C GLY A 213 10.92 -6.36 31.69
N ASN A 214 11.73 -7.42 31.59
CA ASN A 214 12.45 -7.76 30.36
C ASN A 214 11.56 -8.40 29.28
N GLY A 215 10.36 -8.88 29.65
CA GLY A 215 9.43 -9.53 28.73
C GLY A 215 9.40 -11.07 28.89
N PRO A 216 8.77 -11.80 27.94
CA PRO A 216 8.19 -11.28 26.71
C PRO A 216 6.95 -10.43 26.98
N HIS A 217 6.89 -9.26 26.34
CA HIS A 217 5.74 -8.37 26.31
C HIS A 217 4.89 -8.69 25.09
N ARG A 218 3.58 -8.46 25.18
CA ARG A 218 2.64 -8.83 24.12
C ARG A 218 1.68 -7.70 23.82
N LEU A 219 1.75 -7.20 22.60
CA LEU A 219 0.74 -6.35 22.00
C LEU A 219 -0.27 -7.19 21.23
N VAL A 220 -1.53 -6.76 21.20
CA VAL A 220 -2.56 -7.42 20.40
C VAL A 220 -3.38 -6.37 19.65
N LEU A 221 -3.33 -6.43 18.32
CA LEU A 221 -4.25 -5.70 17.48
C LEU A 221 -5.65 -6.33 17.58
N LYS A 222 -6.61 -5.56 18.06
CA LYS A 222 -8.04 -5.91 18.04
C LYS A 222 -8.72 -4.99 17.05
N ALA A 223 -8.80 -5.44 15.80
CA ALA A 223 -9.52 -4.74 14.75
C ALA A 223 -11.00 -5.17 14.71
N THR A 224 -11.85 -4.28 14.23
CA THR A 224 -13.24 -4.54 13.84
C THR A 224 -13.43 -3.97 12.46
N ALA A 225 -14.05 -4.74 11.57
CA ALA A 225 -14.41 -4.31 10.22
C ALA A 225 -15.91 -4.15 10.11
N ARG A 226 -16.35 -3.22 9.26
CA ARG A 226 -17.73 -3.12 8.82
C ARG A 226 -17.82 -2.77 7.35
N THR A 227 -18.95 -3.08 6.75
CA THR A 227 -19.29 -2.63 5.40
C THR A 227 -19.44 -1.12 5.38
N GLY A 228 -18.79 -0.47 4.42
CA GLY A 228 -18.97 0.96 4.15
C GLY A 228 -20.34 1.26 3.51
N PRO A 229 -20.67 2.55 3.33
CA PRO A 229 -21.99 2.98 2.88
C PRO A 229 -22.34 2.60 1.43
N ARG A 230 -21.35 2.16 0.63
CA ARG A 230 -21.51 1.78 -0.78
C ARG A 230 -21.98 0.34 -0.98
N LEU A 231 -21.87 -0.51 0.05
CA LEU A 231 -22.28 -1.90 -0.02
C LEU A 231 -23.74 -2.07 0.39
N THR A 232 -24.39 -3.09 -0.19
CA THR A 232 -25.81 -3.39 0.02
C THR A 232 -26.09 -3.98 1.39
N SER A 233 -25.21 -4.88 1.84
CA SER A 233 -25.22 -5.50 3.17
C SER A 233 -24.70 -4.54 4.24
N ARG A 234 -25.28 -4.59 5.45
CA ARG A 234 -24.77 -3.88 6.63
C ARG A 234 -24.42 -4.87 7.73
N TRP A 235 -23.15 -4.96 8.09
CA TRP A 235 -22.70 -5.76 9.21
C TRP A 235 -21.38 -5.28 9.79
N GLU A 236 -21.06 -5.77 10.99
CA GLU A 236 -19.74 -5.65 11.64
C GLU A 236 -19.20 -7.05 11.95
N VAL A 237 -17.87 -7.21 11.90
CA VAL A 237 -17.17 -8.45 12.26
C VAL A 237 -15.82 -8.13 12.88
N ALA A 238 -15.46 -8.89 13.91
CA ALA A 238 -14.11 -8.88 14.46
C ALA A 238 -13.29 -9.99 13.76
N PRO A 239 -12.30 -9.65 12.92
CA PRO A 239 -11.37 -10.65 12.39
C PRO A 239 -10.49 -11.25 13.51
N PRO A 240 -9.72 -12.31 13.19
CA PRO A 240 -8.77 -12.90 14.13
C PRO A 240 -7.81 -11.86 14.72
N GLN A 241 -7.51 -11.99 16.02
CA GLN A 241 -6.54 -11.13 16.69
C GLN A 241 -5.11 -11.49 16.26
N ALA A 242 -4.29 -10.48 16.02
CA ALA A 242 -2.90 -10.64 15.63
C ALA A 242 -1.97 -10.17 16.76
N PRO A 243 -1.38 -11.08 17.54
CA PRO A 243 -0.44 -10.71 18.59
C PRO A 243 0.94 -10.38 18.01
N PHE A 244 1.63 -9.47 18.67
CA PHE A 244 3.04 -9.17 18.46
C PHE A 244 3.79 -9.28 19.79
N SER A 245 4.84 -10.10 19.82
CA SER A 245 5.65 -10.31 21.01
C SER A 245 7.03 -9.68 20.84
N PHE A 246 7.50 -8.99 21.88
CA PHE A 246 8.81 -8.38 21.92
C PHE A 246 9.43 -8.46 23.32
N GLU A 247 10.72 -8.24 23.44
CA GLU A 247 11.45 -8.27 24.71
C GLU A 247 12.53 -7.17 24.80
N PHE A 248 12.84 -6.77 26.03
CA PHE A 248 13.97 -5.92 26.37
C PHE A 248 15.10 -6.79 26.90
N ASP A 249 16.14 -7.00 26.09
CA ASP A 249 17.25 -7.86 26.42
C ASP A 249 18.33 -7.07 27.18
N PRO A 250 18.64 -7.41 28.45
CA PRO A 250 19.69 -6.75 29.22
C PRO A 250 21.10 -7.12 28.76
N ARG A 251 21.28 -8.14 27.93
CA ARG A 251 22.57 -8.55 27.37
C ARG A 251 22.88 -7.87 26.05
N LEU A 252 21.88 -7.25 25.43
CA LEU A 252 22.03 -6.51 24.19
C LEU A 252 22.44 -5.08 24.53
N ASP A 253 23.63 -4.70 24.10
CA ASP A 253 24.12 -3.33 24.23
C ASP A 253 23.44 -2.42 23.19
N ALA A 254 23.18 -1.17 23.57
CA ALA A 254 22.67 -0.18 22.62
C ALA A 254 23.68 0.06 21.49
N ASP A 255 24.96 0.08 21.84
CA ASP A 255 26.06 0.32 20.90
C ASP A 255 26.30 -0.84 19.92
N ALA A 256 25.62 -1.98 20.09
CA ALA A 256 25.74 -3.13 19.21
C ALA A 256 25.27 -2.88 17.76
N LEU A 257 24.53 -1.79 17.51
CA LEU A 257 24.18 -1.33 16.17
C LEU A 257 25.35 -0.70 15.42
N PHE A 258 26.38 -0.25 16.12
CA PHE A 258 27.51 0.42 15.50
C PHE A 258 28.38 -0.54 14.68
N THR A 259 28.69 -0.14 13.45
CA THR A 259 29.71 -0.80 12.65
C THR A 259 31.10 -0.48 13.17
N LEU A 260 32.08 -1.31 12.82
CA LEU A 260 33.48 -0.95 13.02
C LEU A 260 33.86 0.25 12.14
N PRO A 261 34.62 1.23 12.67
CA PRO A 261 35.16 2.32 11.87
C PRO A 261 36.01 1.78 10.71
N ASP A 262 35.72 2.26 9.50
CA ASP A 262 36.43 1.93 8.27
C ASP A 262 36.66 3.20 7.45
N GLU A 263 37.90 3.45 7.02
CA GLU A 263 38.27 4.67 6.31
C GLU A 263 37.54 4.79 4.95
N GLY A 264 37.35 3.67 4.25
CA GLY A 264 36.66 3.64 2.97
C GLY A 264 35.18 4.04 3.13
N LYS A 265 34.51 3.49 4.15
CA LYS A 265 33.13 3.89 4.50
C LYS A 265 33.06 5.35 4.94
N ARG A 266 34.02 5.82 5.74
CA ARG A 266 34.07 7.23 6.17
C ARG A 266 34.13 8.15 4.96
N ALA A 267 35.05 7.89 4.04
CA ALA A 267 35.20 8.68 2.82
C ALA A 267 33.93 8.63 1.95
N ALA A 268 33.32 7.45 1.79
CA ALA A 268 32.08 7.29 1.03
C ALA A 268 30.90 8.06 1.65
N LEU A 269 30.75 8.02 2.98
CA LEU A 269 29.71 8.78 3.69
C LEU A 269 29.95 10.28 3.58
N ALA A 270 31.19 10.74 3.77
CA ALA A 270 31.55 12.15 3.62
C ALA A 270 31.28 12.67 2.19
N SER A 271 31.48 11.84 1.15
CA SER A 271 31.14 12.22 -0.22
C SER A 271 29.64 12.20 -0.53
N ALA A 272 28.87 11.38 0.18
CA ALA A 272 27.45 11.16 -0.10
C ALA A 272 26.52 12.08 0.71
N ILE A 273 27.04 12.69 1.78
CA ILE A 273 26.26 13.53 2.69
C ILE A 273 26.77 14.95 2.59
N ARG A 274 25.93 15.84 2.08
CA ARG A 274 26.28 17.25 1.89
C ARG A 274 25.20 18.15 2.45
N LEU A 275 25.60 19.37 2.79
CA LEU A 275 24.67 20.44 3.10
C LEU A 275 24.58 21.33 1.85
N ASP A 276 23.36 21.52 1.35
CA ASP A 276 23.12 22.27 0.11
C ASP A 276 21.82 23.07 0.21
N ASP A 277 21.58 23.96 -0.74
CA ASP A 277 20.35 24.75 -0.80
C ASP A 277 19.14 23.79 -0.84
N ALA A 278 18.12 24.07 -0.01
CA ALA A 278 16.87 23.32 -0.07
C ALA A 278 16.19 23.53 -1.43
N MET A 279 15.52 22.50 -1.98
CA MET A 279 14.69 22.69 -3.18
C MET A 279 13.31 23.18 -2.74
N PRO A 280 12.98 24.48 -2.91
CA PRO A 280 11.66 24.93 -2.51
C PRO A 280 10.61 24.31 -3.46
N GLU A 281 9.50 23.83 -2.91
CA GLU A 281 8.41 23.24 -3.71
C GLU A 281 7.75 24.28 -4.64
N ASP A 282 7.77 25.55 -4.23
CA ASP A 282 7.28 26.73 -4.96
C ASP A 282 8.33 27.86 -4.92
N ASP A 283 8.22 28.90 -5.76
CA ASP A 283 9.11 30.09 -5.77
C ASP A 283 9.06 30.95 -4.47
N SER A 284 8.46 30.45 -3.38
CA SER A 284 8.39 31.14 -2.10
C SER A 284 9.66 30.95 -1.27
N ALA A 285 10.17 32.04 -0.69
CA ALA A 285 11.27 31.98 0.26
C ALA A 285 10.88 31.20 1.51
N LEU A 286 11.79 30.33 1.96
CA LEU A 286 11.64 29.57 3.20
C LEU A 286 12.29 30.33 4.36
N PHE A 287 11.75 30.15 5.56
CA PHE A 287 12.22 30.87 6.74
C PHE A 287 12.33 29.91 7.92
N LEU A 288 13.53 29.84 8.52
CA LEU A 288 13.77 29.12 9.76
C LEU A 288 14.02 30.12 10.88
N ASP A 289 13.13 30.09 11.88
CA ASP A 289 13.27 30.93 13.06
C ASP A 289 14.53 30.56 13.86
N LEU A 290 15.32 31.58 14.19
CA LEU A 290 16.41 31.47 15.14
C LEU A 290 16.03 32.20 16.44
N PRO A 291 16.66 31.88 17.59
CA PRO A 291 16.52 32.67 18.79
C PRO A 291 16.86 34.15 18.57
N GLY A 292 16.14 35.02 19.29
CA GLY A 292 16.29 36.48 19.14
C GLY A 292 15.53 37.07 17.95
N PRO A 293 15.98 38.20 17.38
CA PRO A 293 15.27 38.90 16.32
C PRO A 293 15.60 38.39 14.90
N PHE A 294 16.29 37.25 14.77
CA PHE A 294 16.83 36.78 13.49
C PHE A 294 16.06 35.59 12.92
N VAL A 295 16.09 35.49 11.60
CA VAL A 295 15.53 34.40 10.81
C VAL A 295 16.55 34.03 9.75
N MET A 296 16.76 32.73 9.55
CA MET A 296 17.50 32.23 8.41
C MET A 296 16.58 32.17 7.21
N ARG A 297 16.90 32.95 6.19
CA ARG A 297 16.20 32.92 4.91
C ARG A 297 16.79 31.82 4.05
N ASP A 298 15.91 31.05 3.42
CA ASP A 298 16.22 29.93 2.53
C ASP A 298 17.18 28.95 3.24
N PRO A 299 16.76 28.35 4.39
CA PRO A 299 17.61 27.46 5.15
C PRO A 299 18.04 26.26 4.30
N PRO A 300 19.31 25.83 4.41
CA PRO A 300 19.78 24.69 3.66
C PRO A 300 19.17 23.38 4.16
N ALA A 301 19.34 22.33 3.38
CA ALA A 301 18.94 20.97 3.72
C ALA A 301 20.14 20.02 3.67
N ILE A 302 20.02 18.89 4.34
CA ILE A 302 21.00 17.80 4.23
C ILE A 302 20.59 16.93 3.05
N TRP A 303 21.48 16.79 2.09
CA TRP A 303 21.30 15.99 0.90
C TRP A 303 22.06 14.68 1.05
N LEU A 304 21.35 13.57 0.80
CA LEU A 304 21.90 12.21 0.81
C LEU A 304 21.91 11.66 -0.61
N ASP A 305 23.10 11.40 -1.14
CA ASP A 305 23.29 10.68 -2.39
C ASP A 305 23.27 9.17 -2.11
N VAL A 306 22.19 8.50 -2.50
CA VAL A 306 21.96 7.08 -2.18
C VAL A 306 22.40 6.17 -3.35
N PRO A 307 22.84 4.93 -3.09
CA PRO A 307 22.87 4.22 -1.81
C PRO A 307 24.01 4.67 -0.88
N LEU A 308 23.76 4.61 0.43
CA LEU A 308 24.76 4.94 1.46
C LEU A 308 25.59 3.70 1.85
N ALA A 309 26.85 3.94 2.24
CA ALA A 309 27.74 2.88 2.74
C ALA A 309 27.30 2.31 4.11
N SER A 310 26.47 3.04 4.86
CA SER A 310 25.87 2.64 6.14
C SER A 310 24.52 3.32 6.32
N ASP A 311 23.64 2.74 7.15
CA ASP A 311 22.41 3.43 7.55
C ASP A 311 22.74 4.61 8.47
N LEU A 312 21.81 5.56 8.52
CA LEU A 312 21.88 6.73 9.37
C LEU A 312 20.81 6.65 10.45
N ALA A 313 21.22 6.87 11.69
CA ALA A 313 20.37 7.23 12.82
C ALA A 313 21.17 8.22 13.66
N HIS A 314 21.05 9.49 13.30
CA HIS A 314 21.89 10.56 13.83
C HIS A 314 21.03 11.73 14.30
N ARG A 315 21.50 12.41 15.33
CA ARG A 315 21.01 13.74 15.68
C ARG A 315 21.71 14.75 14.78
N ILE A 316 20.95 15.75 14.33
CA ILE A 316 21.47 16.84 13.52
C ILE A 316 21.82 17.97 14.49
N GLU A 317 23.08 18.37 14.49
CA GLU A 317 23.56 19.55 15.20
C GLU A 317 24.11 20.56 14.19
N LEU A 318 23.91 21.85 14.43
CA LEU A 318 24.48 22.93 13.63
C LEU A 318 25.62 23.59 14.39
N GLU A 319 26.67 23.90 13.65
CA GLU A 319 27.74 24.79 14.07
C GLU A 319 27.68 26.06 13.22
N PHE A 320 27.80 27.22 13.86
CA PHE A 320 27.91 28.50 13.18
C PHE A 320 29.34 29.04 13.32
N GLU A 321 29.90 29.55 12.23
CA GLU A 321 31.26 30.06 12.23
C GLU A 321 31.40 31.24 13.21
N GLY A 322 32.35 31.15 14.13
CA GLY A 322 32.60 32.18 15.14
C GLY A 322 31.69 32.13 16.38
N ILE A 323 30.70 31.24 16.42
CA ILE A 323 29.82 31.05 17.58
C ILE A 323 30.21 29.73 18.27
N PRO A 324 30.66 29.75 19.53
CA PRO A 324 31.07 28.53 20.21
C PRO A 324 29.86 27.66 20.54
N GLY A 325 29.90 26.40 20.11
CA GLY A 325 28.92 25.38 20.48
C GLY A 325 28.33 24.62 19.29
N ARG A 326 27.47 23.66 19.63
CA ARG A 326 26.66 22.87 18.70
C ARG A 326 25.21 23.00 19.13
N PHE A 327 24.32 23.21 18.18
CA PHE A 327 22.92 23.53 18.43
C PHE A 327 22.03 22.47 17.78
N ALA A 328 21.15 21.85 18.56
CA ALA A 328 20.31 20.77 18.04
C ALA A 328 19.35 21.31 16.96
N ALA A 329 19.27 20.61 15.84
CA ALA A 329 18.46 21.02 14.69
C ALA A 329 17.73 19.84 14.03
N GLY A 330 17.37 18.84 14.84
CA GLY A 330 16.56 17.71 14.44
C GLY A 330 17.30 16.38 14.45
N ARG A 331 16.84 15.44 13.62
CA ARG A 331 17.35 14.07 13.54
C ARG A 331 17.16 13.51 12.13
N VAL A 332 18.01 12.57 11.76
CA VAL A 332 17.90 11.78 10.53
C VAL A 332 17.87 10.30 10.91
N VAL A 333 16.88 9.58 10.38
CA VAL A 333 16.85 8.12 10.37
C VAL A 333 16.61 7.68 8.93
N PHE A 334 17.57 6.96 8.36
CA PHE A 334 17.53 6.57 6.96
C PHE A 334 18.23 5.22 6.75
N SER A 335 17.48 4.24 6.23
CA SER A 335 18.04 2.96 5.77
C SER A 335 18.44 3.10 4.30
N GLY A 336 19.75 3.17 4.06
CA GLY A 336 20.32 3.60 2.79
C GLY A 336 21.00 2.52 1.97
N GLN A 337 21.21 1.33 2.54
CA GLN A 337 22.00 0.27 1.88
C GLN A 337 21.26 -0.43 0.72
N ASP A 338 19.92 -0.53 0.80
CA ASP A 338 19.09 -1.26 -0.18
C ASP A 338 18.24 -0.32 -1.06
N GLN A 339 18.54 0.98 -1.08
CA GLN A 339 17.78 1.98 -1.84
C GLN A 339 18.22 2.06 -3.31
N ALA A 340 17.27 2.38 -4.19
CA ALA A 340 17.58 2.72 -5.57
C ALA A 340 18.40 4.03 -5.64
N PRO A 341 19.32 4.19 -6.61
CA PRO A 341 20.11 5.40 -6.73
C PRO A 341 19.25 6.65 -6.86
N GLY A 342 19.63 7.71 -6.16
CA GLY A 342 18.86 8.95 -6.12
C GLY A 342 19.39 9.93 -5.09
N VAL A 343 18.63 11.00 -4.87
CA VAL A 343 18.95 12.05 -3.91
C VAL A 343 17.78 12.20 -2.96
N VAL A 344 18.07 12.21 -1.66
CA VAL A 344 17.08 12.42 -0.60
C VAL A 344 17.41 13.71 0.13
N GLU A 345 16.46 14.62 0.19
CA GLU A 345 16.56 15.88 0.93
C GLU A 345 15.99 15.70 2.34
N ILE A 346 16.73 16.18 3.34
CA ILE A 346 16.32 16.19 4.75
C ILE A 346 16.36 17.64 5.24
N PRO A 347 15.21 18.25 5.54
CA PRO A 347 15.17 19.62 6.00
C PRO A 347 15.77 19.75 7.40
N ILE A 348 16.46 20.86 7.63
CA ILE A 348 16.91 21.25 8.97
C ILE A 348 15.70 21.64 9.82
N GLY A 349 15.62 21.11 11.04
CA GLY A 349 14.57 21.43 12.00
C GLY A 349 14.80 22.73 12.78
N PRO A 350 13.90 23.06 13.72
CA PRO A 350 14.10 24.17 14.65
C PRO A 350 15.44 24.09 15.39
N VAL A 351 16.11 25.23 15.57
CA VAL A 351 17.43 25.31 16.21
C VAL A 351 17.29 25.59 17.71
N ASP A 352 17.56 24.58 18.52
CA ASP A 352 17.47 24.64 19.98
C ASP A 352 18.83 24.92 20.63
N GLY A 353 18.81 25.73 21.71
CA GLY A 353 19.98 26.01 22.54
C GLY A 353 20.90 27.12 22.04
N LEU A 354 20.59 27.76 20.90
CA LEU A 354 21.34 28.91 20.40
C LEU A 354 21.06 30.15 21.27
N PRO A 355 22.09 30.87 21.77
CA PRO A 355 21.89 32.09 22.55
C PRO A 355 21.10 33.15 21.76
N PRO A 356 20.15 33.88 22.37
CA PRO A 356 19.38 34.93 21.68
C PRO A 356 20.23 36.09 21.14
N ASP A 357 21.43 36.28 21.70
CA ASP A 357 22.44 37.26 21.34
C ASP A 357 23.61 36.67 20.53
N ALA A 358 23.44 35.45 19.99
CA ALA A 358 24.48 34.78 19.20
C ALA A 358 24.87 35.55 17.93
N PHE A 359 23.98 36.40 17.41
CA PHE A 359 24.24 37.22 16.24
C PHE A 359 24.09 38.71 16.56
N ASP A 360 25.09 39.50 16.22
CA ASP A 360 25.06 40.96 16.42
C ASP A 360 24.38 41.71 15.27
N ARG A 361 24.36 41.12 14.07
CA ARG A 361 23.89 41.78 12.84
C ARG A 361 23.31 40.79 11.82
N PRO A 362 22.30 41.21 11.02
CA PRO A 362 21.88 40.46 9.85
C PRO A 362 23.00 40.46 8.79
N GLY A 363 23.01 39.47 7.91
CA GLY A 363 24.02 39.33 6.87
C GLY A 363 24.29 37.87 6.50
N GLU A 364 25.37 37.67 5.76
CA GLU A 364 25.90 36.34 5.46
C GLU A 364 26.68 35.81 6.67
N HIS A 365 26.37 34.58 7.04
CA HIS A 365 27.07 33.79 8.04
C HIS A 365 27.40 32.44 7.42
N ARG A 366 28.27 31.65 8.05
CA ARG A 366 28.54 30.28 7.60
C ARG A 366 28.08 29.30 8.65
N LEU A 367 27.49 28.20 8.20
CA LEU A 367 27.11 27.10 9.06
C LEU A 367 27.54 25.77 8.46
N ARG A 368 27.64 24.74 9.30
CA ARG A 368 27.74 23.35 8.86
C ARG A 368 26.85 22.47 9.72
N ALA A 369 26.36 21.38 9.14
CA ALA A 369 25.69 20.33 9.87
C ALA A 369 26.71 19.27 10.36
N VAL A 370 26.52 18.81 11.59
CA VAL A 370 27.23 17.70 12.21
C VAL A 370 26.20 16.63 12.55
N LEU A 371 26.31 15.47 11.92
CA LEU A 371 25.48 14.31 12.21
C LEU A 371 26.14 13.49 13.32
N VAL A 372 25.56 13.51 14.51
CA VAL A 372 26.07 12.76 15.68
C VAL A 372 25.31 11.45 15.81
N PRO A 373 25.99 10.29 15.78
CA PRO A 373 25.32 9.00 15.84
C PRO A 373 24.54 8.80 17.13
N ASP A 374 23.37 8.18 17.02
CA ASP A 374 22.46 7.91 18.13
C ASP A 374 21.89 6.49 18.01
N ALA A 375 22.46 5.58 18.81
CA ALA A 375 22.05 4.17 18.81
C ALA A 375 20.59 3.98 19.23
N ASP A 376 20.08 4.84 20.11
CA ASP A 376 18.70 4.80 20.58
C ASP A 376 17.74 5.11 19.42
N LEU A 377 18.06 6.09 18.58
CA LEU A 377 17.32 6.32 17.32
C LEU A 377 17.42 5.14 16.36
N GLY A 378 18.58 4.50 16.27
CA GLY A 378 18.79 3.34 15.41
C GLY A 378 17.98 2.11 15.85
N TRP A 379 17.90 1.85 17.15
CA TRP A 379 17.09 0.75 17.70
C TRP A 379 15.60 1.00 17.56
N ALA A 380 15.17 2.27 17.64
CA ALA A 380 13.78 2.67 17.48
C ALA A 380 13.23 2.34 16.07
N ASP A 381 14.05 2.40 15.03
CA ASP A 381 13.65 2.08 13.66
C ASP A 381 14.02 0.62 13.29
N PRO A 382 13.07 -0.23 12.89
CA PRO A 382 13.34 -1.64 12.59
C PRO A 382 14.14 -1.87 11.30
N ASP A 383 14.23 -0.89 10.41
CA ASP A 383 14.90 -1.02 9.11
C ASP A 383 16.38 -0.65 9.17
N VAL A 384 16.81 0.09 10.20
CA VAL A 384 18.23 0.36 10.47
C VAL A 384 18.93 -0.94 10.85
N ARG A 385 19.95 -1.36 10.11
CA ARG A 385 20.68 -2.61 10.40
C ARG A 385 22.06 -2.34 10.97
N SER A 386 22.65 -1.23 10.59
CA SER A 386 24.02 -0.90 10.97
C SER A 386 24.25 0.61 10.93
N LEU A 387 24.84 1.14 11.99
CA LEU A 387 25.04 2.57 12.17
C LEU A 387 26.52 2.93 12.12
N TRP A 388 26.87 4.02 11.43
CA TRP A 388 28.22 4.55 11.45
C TRP A 388 28.54 5.11 12.86
N PRO A 389 29.68 4.74 13.50
CA PRO A 389 29.95 5.06 14.90
C PRO A 389 30.48 6.47 15.17
N GLU A 390 30.95 7.19 14.15
CA GLU A 390 31.60 8.49 14.32
C GLU A 390 30.74 9.64 13.80
N PRO A 391 30.90 10.87 14.30
CA PRO A 391 30.23 12.03 13.74
C PRO A 391 30.60 12.27 12.27
N ILE A 392 29.64 12.73 11.48
CA ILE A 392 29.83 13.12 10.08
C ILE A 392 29.66 14.63 9.98
N GLU A 393 30.70 15.33 9.55
CA GLU A 393 30.69 16.78 9.39
C GLU A 393 30.53 17.14 7.92
N THR A 394 29.60 18.04 7.62
CA THR A 394 29.44 18.62 6.29
C THR A 394 30.37 19.83 6.10
N ASP A 395 30.54 20.24 4.85
CA ASP A 395 31.27 21.47 4.52
C ASP A 395 30.54 22.72 5.03
N TRP A 396 31.31 23.78 5.28
CA TRP A 396 30.80 25.08 5.66
C TRP A 396 30.08 25.78 4.50
N MET A 397 28.78 26.02 4.67
CA MET A 397 27.91 26.64 3.69
C MET A 397 27.52 28.06 4.11
N PRO A 398 27.50 29.03 3.19
CA PRO A 398 26.98 30.37 3.47
C PRO A 398 25.45 30.32 3.67
N VAL A 399 24.96 31.05 4.66
CA VAL A 399 23.54 31.25 4.92
C VAL A 399 23.24 32.72 5.15
N ARG A 400 22.00 33.13 4.84
CA ARG A 400 21.58 34.52 4.98
C ARG A 400 20.67 34.70 6.17
N LEU A 401 21.13 35.48 7.15
CA LEU A 401 20.32 35.89 8.29
C LEU A 401 19.69 37.27 8.02
N ILE A 402 18.38 37.35 8.20
CA ILE A 402 17.60 38.59 8.15
C ILE A 402 17.01 38.88 9.52
N ARG A 403 16.65 40.14 9.76
CA ARG A 403 15.89 40.54 10.95
C ARG A 403 14.40 40.34 10.66
N ARG A 404 13.65 39.84 11.65
CA ARG A 404 12.19 39.73 11.59
C ARG A 404 11.53 41.08 11.30
#